data_AF-A0A151LRC4-F1
#
_entry.id   AF-A0A151LRC4-F1
#
_cell.length_a   1.000
_cell.length_b   1.000
_cell.length_c   1.000
_cell.angle_alpha   90.00
_cell.angle_beta   90.00
_cell.angle_gamma   90.00
#
_symmetry.space_group_name_H-M   'P 1'
#
loop_
_entity.id
_entity.type
_entity.pdbx_description
1 polymer ?
#
loop_
_entity_poly.entity_id
_entity_poly.type
_entity_poly.pdbx_seq_one_letter_code
_entity_poly.pdbx_strand_id
1 'polypeptide(L)'
;MKLFVVVIFVLFILLKRYKCLSNKKNRCSYFINRDTYFLKKRKCKRKILKCKVDGIEYKVNDLDKSINFYTNVLNFKVNKKEKDNAQLILGDDGAYIKLIQKGEGYLAIGEHSFLGLGVHLKNFDINKTKLYEGKIDEEIDKRPVTPCILPDEDAQIRRFWTNCFITDPDGYGIEVVLQNESDKLDRIRFFTTSTKDAQKFYSDILGMQLVKIQSHLEEISYPWNIYGGMSYYFSSENNSTILQMAYAYDEEELHMGNSLGNLILCSKNLNLIEKKLNENNIEVIKNDKGEILVKDLDGYNVYLKDK
;
A
#
# COMPACT_ATOMS: atom_id res chain seq x y z
N MET A 1 -44.70 -30.28 -15.50
CA MET A 1 -43.23 -30.37 -15.75
C MET A 1 -42.68 -29.37 -16.76
N LYS A 2 -43.36 -29.01 -17.86
CA LYS A 2 -42.80 -28.11 -18.88
C LYS A 2 -42.59 -26.64 -18.43
N LEU A 3 -43.39 -26.13 -17.50
CA LEU A 3 -43.27 -24.74 -17.01
C LEU A 3 -42.05 -24.51 -16.10
N PHE A 4 -41.66 -25.53 -15.32
CA PHE A 4 -40.59 -25.42 -14.31
C PHE A 4 -39.19 -25.35 -14.96
N VAL A 5 -39.00 -26.04 -16.08
CA VAL A 5 -37.74 -26.02 -16.84
C VAL A 5 -37.48 -24.66 -17.48
N VAL A 6 -38.54 -23.98 -17.95
CA VAL A 6 -38.43 -22.65 -18.57
C VAL A 6 -38.00 -21.60 -17.53
N VAL A 7 -38.55 -21.66 -16.31
CA VAL A 7 -38.20 -20.73 -15.23
C VAL A 7 -36.75 -20.90 -14.80
N ILE A 8 -36.26 -22.14 -14.66
CA ILE A 8 -34.85 -22.42 -14.32
C ILE A 8 -33.91 -21.93 -15.44
N PHE A 9 -34.29 -22.10 -16.70
CA PHE A 9 -33.48 -21.66 -17.84
C PHE A 9 -33.38 -20.13 -17.92
N VAL A 10 -34.47 -19.42 -17.64
CA VAL A 10 -34.50 -17.94 -17.57
C VAL A 10 -33.66 -17.42 -16.41
N LEU A 11 -33.72 -18.08 -15.23
CA LEU A 11 -32.87 -17.73 -14.09
C LEU A 11 -31.38 -17.91 -14.39
N PHE A 12 -31.01 -18.97 -15.10
CA PHE A 12 -29.62 -19.24 -15.51
C PHE A 12 -29.09 -18.20 -16.50
N ILE A 13 -29.93 -17.70 -17.41
CA ILE A 13 -29.59 -16.63 -18.34
C ILE A 13 -29.40 -15.29 -17.60
N LEU A 14 -30.26 -15.00 -16.62
CA LEU A 14 -30.15 -13.80 -15.79
C LEU A 14 -28.90 -13.82 -14.90
N LEU A 15 -28.56 -14.98 -14.31
CA LEU A 15 -27.33 -15.18 -13.51
C LEU A 15 -26.07 -15.06 -14.37
N LYS A 16 -26.07 -15.57 -15.61
CA LYS A 16 -24.96 -15.37 -16.55
C LYS A 16 -24.79 -13.90 -16.96
N ARG A 17 -25.88 -13.15 -17.12
CA ARG A 17 -25.83 -11.70 -17.39
C ARG A 17 -25.26 -10.92 -16.22
N TYR A 18 -25.62 -11.27 -14.98
CA TYR A 18 -25.05 -10.65 -13.77
C TYR A 18 -23.54 -10.93 -13.61
N LYS A 19 -23.09 -12.17 -13.85
CA LYS A 19 -21.65 -12.50 -13.82
C LYS A 19 -20.84 -11.78 -14.91
N CYS A 20 -21.46 -11.41 -16.03
CA CYS A 20 -20.80 -10.68 -17.12
C CYS A 20 -20.70 -9.16 -16.84
N LEU A 21 -21.52 -8.62 -15.93
CA LEU A 21 -21.48 -7.20 -15.51
C LEU A 21 -20.44 -6.92 -14.42
N SER A 22 -19.96 -7.95 -13.71
CA SER A 22 -18.97 -7.81 -12.63
C SER A 22 -17.51 -7.77 -13.11
N ASN A 23 -17.21 -8.17 -14.36
CA ASN A 23 -15.84 -8.23 -14.88
C ASN A 23 -15.62 -7.28 -16.06
N LYS A 24 -15.34 -6.00 -15.75
CA LYS A 24 -14.44 -5.07 -16.49
C LYS A 24 -14.69 -3.62 -16.05
N LYS A 25 -14.03 -3.16 -14.99
CA LYS A 25 -13.76 -1.72 -14.82
C LYS A 25 -12.40 -1.39 -15.46
N ASN A 26 -12.36 -1.37 -16.79
CA ASN A 26 -11.30 -0.65 -17.51
C ASN A 26 -11.71 0.83 -17.49
N ARG A 27 -10.95 1.68 -16.79
CA ARG A 27 -11.19 3.14 -16.83
C ARG A 27 -11.06 3.63 -18.28
N CYS A 28 -12.15 4.14 -18.82
CA CYS A 28 -12.19 4.86 -20.09
C CYS A 28 -12.20 6.36 -19.78
N SER A 29 -11.23 7.11 -20.28
CA SER A 29 -11.29 8.58 -20.30
C SER A 29 -12.20 9.03 -21.44
N TYR A 30 -13.19 9.87 -21.14
CA TYR A 30 -14.06 10.51 -22.12
C TYR A 30 -13.42 11.83 -22.57
N PHE A 31 -13.18 11.98 -23.87
CA PHE A 31 -12.91 13.29 -24.47
C PHE A 31 -14.20 13.76 -25.13
N ILE A 32 -14.72 14.91 -24.69
CA ILE A 32 -15.83 15.60 -25.35
C ILE A 32 -15.21 16.39 -26.50
N ASN A 33 -15.51 15.99 -27.74
CA ASN A 33 -15.25 16.80 -28.91
C ASN A 33 -16.52 17.61 -29.19
N ARG A 34 -16.45 18.94 -29.18
CA ARG A 34 -17.63 19.83 -29.12
C ARG A 34 -18.53 19.79 -30.36
N ASP A 35 -18.11 19.18 -31.46
CA ASP A 35 -18.81 19.33 -32.75
C ASP A 35 -19.55 18.10 -33.27
N THR A 36 -19.49 16.93 -32.62
CA THR A 36 -20.29 15.76 -33.03
C THR A 36 -20.62 14.83 -31.85
N TYR A 37 -21.92 14.57 -31.64
CA TYR A 37 -22.45 13.68 -30.58
C TYR A 37 -22.20 12.18 -30.85
N PHE A 38 -21.04 11.79 -31.37
CA PHE A 38 -20.66 10.39 -31.58
C PHE A 38 -19.54 9.96 -30.63
N LEU A 39 -19.93 9.24 -29.57
CA LEU A 39 -19.02 8.54 -28.65
C LEU A 39 -18.31 7.39 -29.37
N LYS A 40 -17.14 7.66 -29.97
CA LYS A 40 -16.31 6.61 -30.56
C LYS A 40 -15.58 5.83 -29.46
N LYS A 41 -16.08 4.65 -29.09
CA LYS A 41 -15.41 3.69 -28.20
C LYS A 41 -14.10 3.20 -28.83
N ARG A 42 -12.99 3.87 -28.57
CA ARG A 42 -11.65 3.29 -28.80
C ARG A 42 -11.28 2.44 -27.58
N LYS A 43 -11.33 1.11 -27.72
CA LYS A 43 -10.67 0.19 -26.79
C LYS A 43 -9.16 0.34 -26.97
N CYS A 44 -8.55 1.29 -26.27
CA CYS A 44 -7.10 1.29 -26.13
C CYS A 44 -6.76 0.18 -25.12
N LYS A 45 -6.43 -1.02 -25.59
CA LYS A 45 -5.75 -2.01 -24.75
C LYS A 45 -4.34 -1.48 -24.49
N ARG A 46 -4.19 -0.48 -23.61
CA ARG A 46 -2.88 -0.16 -23.05
C ARG A 46 -2.44 -1.43 -22.31
N LYS A 47 -1.28 -1.99 -22.68
CA LYS A 47 -0.57 -2.94 -21.80
C LYS A 47 -0.27 -2.13 -20.55
N ILE A 48 -1.11 -2.24 -19.53
CA ILE A 48 -0.89 -1.59 -18.25
C ILE A 48 0.33 -2.30 -17.66
N LEU A 49 1.39 -1.53 -17.41
CA LEU A 49 2.52 -1.97 -16.59
C LEU A 49 1.96 -2.44 -15.25
N LYS A 50 2.42 -3.58 -14.72
CA LYS A 50 1.88 -4.11 -13.47
C LYS A 50 3.02 -4.25 -12.47
N CYS A 51 3.36 -3.14 -11.82
CA CYS A 51 4.23 -3.15 -10.66
C CYS A 51 3.44 -3.69 -9.46
N LYS A 52 4.00 -4.68 -8.76
CA LYS A 52 3.49 -5.20 -7.49
C LYS A 52 4.39 -4.73 -6.35
N VAL A 53 3.79 -4.40 -5.21
CA VAL A 53 4.53 -4.18 -3.96
C VAL A 53 5.09 -5.51 -3.51
N ASP A 54 6.42 -5.58 -3.40
CA ASP A 54 7.14 -6.80 -3.04
C ASP A 54 7.73 -6.71 -1.64
N GLY A 55 8.16 -5.52 -1.22
CA GLY A 55 8.63 -5.30 0.15
C GLY A 55 9.00 -3.86 0.45
N ILE A 56 9.42 -3.64 1.69
CA ILE A 56 9.97 -2.36 2.15
C ILE A 56 11.23 -2.62 2.96
N GLU A 57 12.26 -1.80 2.75
CA GLU A 57 13.48 -1.83 3.55
C GLU A 57 13.52 -0.61 4.48
N TYR A 58 13.95 -0.82 5.73
CA TYR A 58 14.23 0.27 6.66
C TYR A 58 15.27 -0.16 7.69
N LYS A 59 15.92 0.82 8.30
CA LYS A 59 17.03 0.61 9.22
C LYS A 59 16.56 0.47 10.65
N VAL A 60 17.27 -0.33 11.42
CA VAL A 60 16.99 -0.57 12.85
C VAL A 60 18.28 -0.44 13.65
N ASN A 61 18.18 -0.01 14.91
CA ASN A 61 19.36 0.10 15.78
C ASN A 61 19.88 -1.27 16.21
N ASP A 62 18.97 -2.19 16.56
CA ASP A 62 19.29 -3.54 17.02
C ASP A 62 18.42 -4.56 16.27
N LEU A 63 19.05 -5.29 15.34
CA LEU A 63 18.36 -6.24 14.47
C LEU A 63 17.67 -7.36 15.25
N ASP A 64 18.29 -7.87 16.31
CA ASP A 64 17.73 -8.99 17.08
C ASP A 64 16.52 -8.54 17.91
N LYS A 65 16.58 -7.33 18.50
CA LYS A 65 15.43 -6.73 19.18
C LYS A 65 14.27 -6.53 18.22
N SER A 66 14.52 -5.92 17.05
CA SER A 66 13.45 -5.66 16.09
C SER A 66 12.87 -6.96 15.53
N ILE A 67 13.70 -7.97 15.22
CA ILE A 67 13.21 -9.31 14.86
C ILE A 67 12.29 -9.86 15.96
N ASN A 68 12.73 -9.86 17.22
CA ASN A 68 11.95 -10.38 18.34
C ASN A 68 10.61 -9.65 18.50
N PHE A 69 10.59 -8.33 18.31
CA PHE A 69 9.35 -7.56 18.32
C PHE A 69 8.40 -8.04 17.22
N TYR A 70 8.83 -8.01 15.96
CA TYR A 70 7.96 -8.38 14.83
C TYR A 70 7.48 -9.83 14.90
N THR A 71 8.31 -10.76 15.37
CA THR A 71 7.92 -12.18 15.48
C THR A 71 6.97 -12.44 16.65
N ASN A 72 7.25 -11.87 17.83
CA ASN A 72 6.51 -12.23 19.05
C ASN A 72 5.27 -11.36 19.31
N VAL A 73 5.27 -10.13 18.80
CA VAL A 73 4.17 -9.16 18.93
C VAL A 73 3.24 -9.22 17.72
N LEU A 74 3.79 -9.31 16.50
CA LEU A 74 3.04 -9.15 15.25
C LEU A 74 2.97 -10.42 14.40
N ASN A 75 3.41 -11.56 14.92
CA ASN A 75 3.39 -12.89 14.27
C ASN A 75 4.15 -12.97 12.93
N PHE A 76 5.09 -12.05 12.65
CA PHE A 76 5.92 -12.17 11.46
C PHE A 76 6.80 -13.42 11.55
N LYS A 77 7.09 -14.02 10.40
CA LYS A 77 8.05 -15.12 10.26
C LYS A 77 9.32 -14.60 9.62
N VAL A 78 10.46 -14.99 10.17
CA VAL A 78 11.76 -14.71 9.56
C VAL A 78 11.90 -15.61 8.32
N ASN A 79 11.95 -15.00 7.13
CA ASN A 79 12.17 -15.70 5.87
C ASN A 79 13.66 -15.88 5.59
N LYS A 80 14.45 -14.83 5.86
CA LYS A 80 15.91 -14.84 5.68
C LYS A 80 16.56 -14.00 6.77
N LYS A 81 17.65 -14.48 7.35
CA LYS A 81 18.49 -13.71 8.26
C LYS A 81 19.93 -13.77 7.79
N GLU A 82 20.53 -12.61 7.65
CA GLU A 82 21.95 -12.41 7.38
C GLU A 82 22.59 -11.73 8.60
N LYS A 83 23.88 -11.43 8.53
CA LYS A 83 24.61 -10.79 9.64
C LYS A 83 24.01 -9.43 10.02
N ASP A 84 23.75 -8.59 9.01
CA ASP A 84 23.40 -7.18 9.21
C ASP A 84 21.99 -6.85 8.68
N ASN A 85 21.21 -7.86 8.28
CA ASN A 85 19.83 -7.67 7.82
C ASN A 85 18.97 -8.92 8.02
N ALA A 86 17.66 -8.72 8.08
CA ALA A 86 16.70 -9.81 8.08
C ALA A 86 15.45 -9.45 7.28
N GLN A 87 14.93 -10.43 6.55
CA GLN A 87 13.68 -10.34 5.81
C GLN A 87 12.60 -11.11 6.58
N LEU A 88 11.49 -10.44 6.85
CA LEU A 88 10.35 -10.99 7.56
C LEU A 88 9.08 -10.88 6.72
N ILE A 89 8.20 -11.87 6.86
CA ILE A 89 6.94 -11.98 6.11
C ILE A 89 5.78 -12.20 7.08
N LEU A 90 4.60 -11.68 6.73
CA LEU A 90 3.35 -11.90 7.46
C LEU A 90 2.28 -12.39 6.48
N GLY A 91 1.78 -13.60 6.72
CA GLY A 91 0.91 -14.32 5.78
C GLY A 91 1.66 -14.95 4.61
N ASP A 92 0.93 -15.64 3.72
CA ASP A 92 1.53 -16.48 2.66
C ASP A 92 1.83 -15.70 1.37
N ASP A 93 1.11 -14.62 1.09
CA ASP A 93 1.19 -13.86 -0.17
C ASP A 93 1.61 -12.39 0.02
N GLY A 94 1.95 -11.99 1.26
CA GLY A 94 2.31 -10.63 1.70
C GLY A 94 3.61 -10.10 1.08
N ALA A 95 3.73 -8.77 1.00
CA ALA A 95 5.03 -8.13 0.86
C ALA A 95 5.90 -8.42 2.10
N TYR A 96 7.22 -8.40 1.95
CA TYR A 96 8.14 -8.55 3.10
C TYR A 96 8.54 -7.20 3.69
N ILE A 97 8.94 -7.21 4.95
CA ILE A 97 9.76 -6.15 5.53
C ILE A 97 11.20 -6.64 5.57
N LYS A 98 12.15 -5.74 5.32
CA LYS A 98 13.58 -6.04 5.45
C LYS A 98 14.21 -5.02 6.38
N LEU A 99 14.60 -5.52 7.54
CA LEU A 99 15.27 -4.77 8.59
C LEU A 99 16.76 -4.77 8.29
N ILE A 100 17.40 -3.59 8.35
CA ILE A 100 18.82 -3.42 8.04
C ILE A 100 19.51 -2.74 9.23
N GLN A 101 20.45 -3.40 9.86
CA GLN A 101 21.32 -2.77 10.85
C GLN A 101 22.62 -2.37 10.15
N LYS A 102 22.74 -1.09 9.78
CA LYS A 102 24.02 -0.54 9.30
C LYS A 102 24.87 -0.15 10.51
N GLY A 103 26.18 -0.41 10.44
CA GLY A 103 27.14 -0.02 11.47
C GLY A 103 27.18 1.49 11.73
N GLU A 104 27.95 1.88 12.75
CA GLU A 104 28.02 3.21 13.40
C GLU A 104 27.54 4.39 12.54
N GLY A 105 26.36 4.92 12.91
CA GLY A 105 25.77 6.12 12.35
C GLY A 105 24.50 6.48 13.10
N TYR A 106 24.22 7.77 13.26
CA TYR A 106 23.00 8.24 13.91
C TYR A 106 21.78 7.85 13.06
N LEU A 107 20.87 7.05 13.61
CA LEU A 107 19.60 6.71 13.00
C LEU A 107 18.57 7.81 13.31
N ALA A 108 18.04 8.43 12.27
CA ALA A 108 17.01 9.46 12.36
C ALA A 108 15.76 9.00 11.60
N ILE A 109 14.70 8.66 12.33
CA ILE A 109 13.37 8.52 11.75
C ILE A 109 12.85 9.93 11.48
N GLY A 110 12.63 10.25 10.21
CA GLY A 110 12.05 11.53 9.85
C GLY A 110 10.57 11.56 10.17
N GLU A 111 10.06 12.71 10.56
CA GLU A 111 8.65 12.93 10.91
C GLU A 111 7.68 12.50 9.78
N HIS A 112 8.07 12.74 8.53
CA HIS A 112 7.30 12.38 7.33
C HIS A 112 7.86 11.14 6.61
N SER A 113 8.90 10.50 7.17
CA SER A 113 9.68 9.48 6.47
C SER A 113 8.90 8.21 6.18
N PHE A 114 8.18 7.68 7.16
CA PHE A 114 7.47 6.43 7.05
C PHE A 114 6.30 6.47 8.01
N LEU A 115 5.10 6.69 7.47
CA LEU A 115 3.87 6.65 8.26
C LEU A 115 3.66 5.28 8.91
N GLY A 116 4.21 4.23 8.29
CA GLY A 116 4.38 2.95 8.94
C GLY A 116 3.72 1.79 8.23
N LEU A 117 3.43 0.75 9.01
CA LEU A 117 2.78 -0.47 8.51
C LEU A 117 1.30 -0.48 8.89
N GLY A 118 0.47 -1.04 8.01
CA GLY A 118 -0.87 -1.50 8.36
C GLY A 118 -0.89 -3.02 8.38
N VAL A 119 -1.10 -3.62 9.54
CA VAL A 119 -1.13 -5.07 9.70
C VAL A 119 -2.51 -5.51 10.13
N HIS A 120 -2.96 -6.62 9.54
CA HIS A 120 -4.21 -7.25 9.91
C HIS A 120 -3.88 -8.52 10.69
N LEU A 121 -4.44 -8.64 11.90
CA LEU A 121 -4.22 -9.80 12.77
C LEU A 121 -5.55 -10.36 13.23
N LYS A 122 -5.62 -11.69 13.37
CA LYS A 122 -6.80 -12.36 13.93
C LYS A 122 -6.93 -12.12 15.43
N ASN A 123 -5.82 -12.22 16.14
CA ASN A 123 -5.72 -11.99 17.58
C ASN A 123 -4.48 -11.14 17.85
N PHE A 124 -4.59 -10.21 18.80
CA PHE A 124 -3.48 -9.36 19.19
C PHE A 124 -3.45 -9.17 20.71
N ASP A 125 -2.32 -9.46 21.33
CA ASP A 125 -2.05 -9.18 22.73
C ASP A 125 -1.20 -7.92 22.82
N ILE A 126 -1.87 -6.78 23.00
CA ILE A 126 -1.23 -5.46 23.00
C ILE A 126 -0.18 -5.31 24.13
N ASN A 127 -0.29 -6.08 25.21
CA ASN A 127 0.67 -6.00 26.32
C ASN A 127 2.07 -6.49 25.92
N LYS A 128 2.15 -7.37 24.91
CA LYS A 128 3.44 -7.81 24.37
C LYS A 128 4.21 -6.64 23.77
N THR A 129 3.56 -5.60 23.26
CA THR A 129 4.23 -4.42 22.70
C THR A 129 5.23 -3.83 23.70
N LYS A 130 4.80 -3.59 24.94
CA LYS A 130 5.67 -3.07 26.02
C LYS A 130 6.74 -4.08 26.46
N LEU A 131 6.39 -5.37 26.48
CA LEU A 131 7.33 -6.44 26.82
C LEU A 131 8.52 -6.51 25.86
N TYR A 132 8.30 -6.19 24.59
CA TYR A 132 9.32 -6.18 23.54
C TYR A 132 9.79 -4.76 23.20
N GLU A 133 9.82 -3.85 24.18
CA GLU A 133 10.37 -2.48 24.07
C GLU A 133 9.67 -1.54 23.07
N GLY A 134 8.52 -1.93 22.51
CA GLY A 134 7.66 -1.03 21.74
C GLY A 134 6.80 -0.15 22.63
N LYS A 135 6.10 0.81 22.00
CA LYS A 135 5.18 1.73 22.69
C LYS A 135 3.74 1.48 22.24
N ILE A 136 2.81 1.60 23.19
CA ILE A 136 1.38 1.68 22.88
C ILE A 136 1.03 3.17 22.80
N ASP A 137 0.66 3.65 21.62
CA ASP A 137 0.23 5.04 21.43
C ASP A 137 -1.28 5.17 21.63
N GLU A 138 -2.02 4.17 21.19
CA GLU A 138 -3.47 4.10 21.27
C GLU A 138 -3.89 2.66 21.59
N GLU A 139 -4.78 2.50 22.56
CA GLU A 139 -5.31 1.19 22.96
C GLU A 139 -6.25 0.62 21.89
N ILE A 140 -6.58 -0.68 22.05
CA ILE A 140 -7.56 -1.36 21.19
C ILE A 140 -8.93 -0.71 21.41
N ASP A 141 -9.48 -0.14 20.34
CA ASP A 141 -10.80 0.49 20.37
C ASP A 141 -11.53 0.31 19.04
N LYS A 142 -12.84 0.50 19.08
CA LYS A 142 -13.72 0.48 17.91
C LYS A 142 -13.85 1.89 17.33
N ARG A 143 -13.10 2.16 16.27
CA ARG A 143 -13.02 3.47 15.63
C ARG A 143 -13.89 3.53 14.37
N PRO A 144 -14.63 4.64 14.13
CA PRO A 144 -15.34 4.84 12.88
C PRO A 144 -14.34 4.96 11.73
N VAL A 145 -14.77 4.53 10.55
CA VAL A 145 -13.93 4.56 9.34
C VAL A 145 -14.71 5.28 8.27
N THR A 146 -14.12 6.35 7.72
CA THR A 146 -14.76 7.11 6.67
C THR A 146 -14.91 6.23 5.41
N PRO A 147 -16.11 6.18 4.80
CA PRO A 147 -16.36 5.46 3.56
C PRO A 147 -15.42 5.92 2.44
N CYS A 148 -15.09 5.00 1.55
CA CYS A 148 -14.17 5.29 0.47
C CYS A 148 -14.86 6.05 -0.67
N ILE A 149 -14.13 6.97 -1.29
CA ILE A 149 -14.53 7.63 -2.54
C ILE A 149 -14.35 6.65 -3.71
N LEU A 150 -13.28 5.86 -3.64
CA LEU A 150 -13.03 4.73 -4.53
C LEU A 150 -12.73 3.51 -3.65
N PRO A 151 -13.34 2.33 -3.91
CA PRO A 151 -14.62 2.22 -4.61
C PRO A 151 -15.65 3.17 -3.99
N ASP A 152 -16.64 3.58 -4.78
CA ASP A 152 -17.73 4.45 -4.31
C ASP A 152 -18.59 3.67 -3.31
N GLU A 153 -18.35 3.93 -2.03
CA GLU A 153 -19.00 3.28 -0.92
C GLU A 153 -20.13 4.14 -0.38
N ASP A 154 -21.22 3.51 0.05
CA ASP A 154 -22.36 4.24 0.59
C ASP A 154 -21.96 5.01 1.86
N ALA A 155 -21.94 6.34 1.72
CA ALA A 155 -21.57 7.26 2.78
C ALA A 155 -22.52 7.22 3.98
N GLN A 156 -23.74 6.71 3.81
CA GLN A 156 -24.73 6.60 4.89
C GLN A 156 -24.48 5.39 5.79
N ILE A 157 -23.71 4.41 5.32
CA ILE A 157 -23.38 3.21 6.08
C ILE A 157 -22.15 3.50 6.94
N ARG A 158 -22.37 3.66 8.25
CA ARG A 158 -21.27 3.77 9.21
C ARG A 158 -20.51 2.46 9.29
N ARG A 159 -19.19 2.55 9.13
CA ARG A 159 -18.25 1.44 9.22
C ARG A 159 -17.33 1.67 10.40
N PHE A 160 -16.84 0.56 10.94
CA PHE A 160 -15.98 0.58 12.10
C PHE A 160 -14.87 -0.44 11.92
N TRP A 161 -13.68 -0.09 12.39
CA TRP A 161 -12.59 -1.02 12.62
C TRP A 161 -12.37 -1.17 14.12
N THR A 162 -11.96 -2.36 14.52
CA THR A 162 -11.35 -2.55 15.83
C THR A 162 -9.85 -2.56 15.62
N ASN A 163 -9.18 -1.49 16.02
CA ASN A 163 -7.76 -1.30 15.76
C ASN A 163 -7.05 -0.68 16.97
N CYS A 164 -5.73 -0.57 16.90
CA CYS A 164 -4.87 0.16 17.81
C CYS A 164 -3.65 0.68 17.05
N PHE A 165 -2.89 1.57 17.69
CA PHE A 165 -1.64 2.08 17.14
C PHE A 165 -0.50 1.88 18.12
N ILE A 166 0.59 1.31 17.62
CA ILE A 166 1.78 1.02 18.39
C ILE A 166 3.02 1.51 17.62
N THR A 167 4.13 1.70 18.32
CA THR A 167 5.45 1.80 17.68
C THR A 167 6.30 0.59 18.00
N ASP A 168 7.15 0.22 17.04
CA ASP A 168 8.24 -0.70 17.29
C ASP A 168 9.33 -0.07 18.18
N PRO A 169 10.38 -0.82 18.55
CA PRO A 169 11.44 -0.32 19.44
C PRO A 169 12.23 0.87 18.90
N ASP A 170 12.30 1.03 17.58
CA ASP A 170 13.02 2.14 16.93
C ASP A 170 12.11 3.38 16.76
N GLY A 171 10.79 3.21 16.83
CA GLY A 171 9.80 4.29 16.74
C GLY A 171 8.97 4.27 15.44
N TYR A 172 9.02 3.19 14.65
CA TYR A 172 8.20 3.06 13.45
C TYR A 172 6.74 2.76 13.82
N GLY A 173 5.83 3.57 13.31
CA GLY A 173 4.38 3.42 13.55
C GLY A 173 3.79 2.16 12.91
N ILE A 174 2.86 1.53 13.60
CA ILE A 174 2.15 0.34 13.13
C ILE A 174 0.68 0.44 13.53
N GLU A 175 -0.20 0.43 12.55
CA GLU A 175 -1.63 0.25 12.75
C GLU A 175 -1.94 -1.25 12.76
N VAL A 176 -2.47 -1.74 13.87
CA VAL A 176 -2.93 -3.13 13.99
C VAL A 176 -4.45 -3.14 13.89
N VAL A 177 -4.99 -3.75 12.84
CA VAL A 177 -6.43 -3.93 12.63
C VAL A 177 -6.81 -5.38 12.94
N LEU A 178 -7.79 -5.56 13.83
CA LEU A 178 -8.32 -6.87 14.18
C LEU A 178 -9.42 -7.28 13.20
N GLN A 179 -9.19 -8.41 12.52
CA GLN A 179 -10.16 -8.96 11.58
C GLN A 179 -10.14 -10.50 11.61
N ASN A 180 -11.26 -11.13 11.26
CA ASN A 180 -11.41 -12.59 11.33
C ASN A 180 -10.67 -13.37 10.22
N GLU A 181 -10.02 -12.66 9.28
CA GLU A 181 -9.25 -13.26 8.19
C GLU A 181 -7.85 -13.70 8.64
N SER A 182 -7.04 -14.22 7.72
CA SER A 182 -5.65 -14.57 7.99
C SER A 182 -4.78 -13.34 8.26
N ASP A 183 -3.79 -13.50 9.14
CA ASP A 183 -2.78 -12.49 9.42
C ASP A 183 -2.06 -12.08 8.12
N LYS A 184 -1.92 -10.77 7.88
CA LYS A 184 -1.24 -10.24 6.69
C LYS A 184 -0.67 -8.85 6.91
N LEU A 185 0.40 -8.54 6.20
CA LEU A 185 0.81 -7.16 5.96
C LEU A 185 -0.12 -6.55 4.91
N ASP A 186 -1.09 -5.73 5.35
CA ASP A 186 -2.10 -5.15 4.48
C ASP A 186 -1.57 -3.90 3.76
N ARG A 187 -0.83 -3.03 4.47
CA ARG A 187 -0.41 -1.73 3.93
C ARG A 187 1.03 -1.38 4.27
N ILE A 188 1.70 -0.75 3.31
CA ILE A 188 2.92 0.05 3.52
C ILE A 188 2.51 1.50 3.30
N ARG A 189 2.75 2.37 4.30
CA ARG A 189 2.16 3.70 4.39
C ARG A 189 3.25 4.77 4.32
N PHE A 190 3.09 5.72 3.42
CA PHE A 190 3.97 6.89 3.25
C PHE A 190 3.17 8.18 3.24
N PHE A 191 3.84 9.29 3.48
CA PHE A 191 3.31 10.62 3.20
C PHE A 191 3.62 11.05 1.77
N THR A 192 2.80 11.95 1.22
CA THR A 192 3.05 12.64 -0.05
C THR A 192 2.62 14.09 0.09
N THR A 193 3.37 15.01 -0.50
CA THR A 193 2.97 16.44 -0.60
C THR A 193 2.01 16.67 -1.77
N SER A 194 1.79 15.66 -2.62
CA SER A 194 0.93 15.80 -3.79
C SER A 194 0.33 14.47 -4.23
N THR A 195 -0.96 14.28 -3.93
CA THR A 195 -1.72 13.11 -4.41
C THR A 195 -1.72 12.99 -5.94
N LYS A 196 -1.57 14.12 -6.66
CA LYS A 196 -1.44 14.13 -8.11
C LYS A 196 -0.11 13.55 -8.57
N ASP A 197 0.98 13.89 -7.90
CA ASP A 197 2.31 13.39 -8.23
C ASP A 197 2.45 11.92 -7.84
N ALA A 198 1.94 11.52 -6.66
CA ALA A 198 1.81 10.12 -6.29
C ALA A 198 1.02 9.32 -7.34
N GLN A 199 -0.13 9.84 -7.81
CA GLN A 199 -0.89 9.17 -8.86
C GLN A 199 -0.14 9.12 -10.20
N LYS A 200 0.52 10.21 -10.60
CA LYS A 200 1.33 10.26 -11.83
C LYS A 200 2.42 9.19 -11.79
N PHE A 201 3.15 9.10 -10.68
CA PHE A 201 4.24 8.15 -10.53
C PHE A 201 3.73 6.70 -10.43
N TYR A 202 2.93 6.38 -9.43
CA TYR A 202 2.53 4.99 -9.17
C TYR A 202 1.51 4.46 -10.17
N SER A 203 0.55 5.28 -10.62
CA SER A 203 -0.48 4.85 -11.59
C SER A 203 -0.07 5.07 -13.04
N ASP A 204 0.33 6.29 -13.43
CA ASP A 204 0.50 6.59 -14.85
C ASP A 204 1.83 6.09 -15.42
N ILE A 205 2.91 6.16 -14.62
CA ILE A 205 4.26 5.73 -15.00
C ILE A 205 4.45 4.24 -14.70
N LEU A 206 4.19 3.82 -13.45
CA LEU A 206 4.42 2.44 -13.01
C LEU A 206 3.24 1.48 -13.28
N GLY A 207 2.07 2.02 -13.61
CA GLY A 207 0.90 1.23 -14.01
C GLY A 207 0.14 0.55 -12.86
N MET A 208 0.40 0.92 -11.61
CA MET A 208 -0.41 0.46 -10.48
C MET A 208 -1.83 1.00 -10.58
N GLN A 209 -2.80 0.29 -10.02
CA GLN A 209 -4.19 0.73 -9.98
C GLN A 209 -4.43 1.53 -8.71
N LEU A 210 -5.01 2.73 -8.85
CA LEU A 210 -5.61 3.46 -7.73
C LEU A 210 -6.90 2.73 -7.32
N VAL A 211 -6.81 1.92 -6.27
CA VAL A 211 -7.88 1.02 -5.83
C VAL A 211 -8.74 1.63 -4.74
N LYS A 212 -8.17 2.50 -3.90
CA LYS A 212 -8.90 3.17 -2.82
C LYS A 212 -8.52 4.64 -2.71
N ILE A 213 -9.49 5.49 -2.38
CA ILE A 213 -9.28 6.87 -1.90
C ILE A 213 -10.11 7.03 -0.64
N GLN A 214 -9.49 7.50 0.45
CA GLN A 214 -10.14 7.62 1.74
C GLN A 214 -9.77 8.95 2.40
N SER A 215 -10.77 9.69 2.87
CA SER A 215 -10.58 10.85 3.73
C SER A 215 -10.28 10.38 5.15
N HIS A 216 -9.38 11.09 5.84
CA HIS A 216 -9.06 10.85 7.25
C HIS A 216 -9.52 12.01 8.14
N LEU A 217 -10.42 12.88 7.64
CA LEU A 217 -10.92 14.04 8.40
C LEU A 217 -11.59 13.66 9.73
N GLU A 218 -12.29 12.52 9.79
CA GLU A 218 -12.87 12.00 11.04
C GLU A 218 -11.83 11.31 11.95
N GLU A 219 -10.63 11.10 11.43
CA GLU A 219 -9.52 10.37 12.04
C GLU A 219 -8.35 11.31 12.41
N ILE A 220 -8.48 12.64 12.26
CA ILE A 220 -7.43 13.65 12.53
C ILE A 220 -6.94 13.59 13.99
N SER A 221 -7.80 13.16 14.91
CA SER A 221 -7.44 13.01 16.32
C SER A 221 -6.50 11.83 16.59
N TYR A 222 -6.19 10.97 15.61
CA TYR A 222 -5.30 9.84 15.81
C TYR A 222 -3.83 10.26 15.65
N PRO A 223 -2.91 9.75 16.49
CA PRO A 223 -1.52 10.26 16.58
C PRO A 223 -0.75 10.27 15.26
N TRP A 224 -1.12 9.39 14.33
CA TRP A 224 -0.42 9.18 13.06
C TRP A 224 -1.12 9.82 11.86
N ASN A 225 -2.31 10.38 12.06
CA ASN A 225 -3.10 11.04 11.02
C ASN A 225 -3.09 12.57 11.18
N ILE A 226 -2.27 13.14 12.07
CA ILE A 226 -2.19 14.58 12.32
C ILE A 226 -1.92 15.36 11.03
N TYR A 227 -1.07 14.80 10.16
CA TYR A 227 -0.79 15.36 8.83
C TYR A 227 -1.66 14.76 7.72
N GLY A 228 -2.29 13.61 7.95
CA GLY A 228 -2.99 12.85 6.92
C GLY A 228 -4.38 13.39 6.63
N GLY A 229 -4.54 14.17 5.56
CA GLY A 229 -5.87 14.63 5.13
C GLY A 229 -6.66 13.57 4.37
N MET A 230 -6.03 12.98 3.35
CA MET A 230 -6.64 11.99 2.45
C MET A 230 -5.58 11.02 1.96
N SER A 231 -5.90 9.72 1.93
CA SER A 231 -4.99 8.69 1.44
C SER A 231 -5.42 8.11 0.09
N TYR A 232 -4.42 7.87 -0.75
CA TYR A 232 -4.52 7.19 -2.03
C TYR A 232 -3.87 5.82 -1.93
N TYR A 233 -4.56 4.81 -2.41
CA TYR A 233 -4.14 3.42 -2.26
C TYR A 233 -3.87 2.79 -3.62
N PHE A 234 -2.63 2.36 -3.82
CA PHE A 234 -2.16 1.78 -5.08
C PHE A 234 -1.91 0.29 -4.92
N SER A 235 -2.44 -0.50 -5.85
CA SER A 235 -2.28 -1.96 -5.87
C SER A 235 -2.21 -2.48 -7.29
N SER A 236 -1.69 -3.69 -7.46
CA SER A 236 -1.83 -4.47 -8.70
C SER A 236 -2.82 -5.59 -8.43
N GLU A 237 -3.67 -5.94 -9.40
CA GLU A 237 -4.90 -6.78 -9.28
C GLU A 237 -4.91 -7.88 -8.20
N ASN A 238 -3.78 -8.56 -7.95
CA ASN A 238 -3.66 -9.67 -6.98
C ASN A 238 -2.68 -9.40 -5.82
N ASN A 239 -2.34 -8.15 -5.50
CA ASN A 239 -1.49 -7.88 -4.34
C ASN A 239 -2.28 -8.01 -3.04
N SER A 240 -1.74 -8.77 -2.11
CA SER A 240 -2.14 -8.82 -0.71
C SER A 240 -1.82 -7.51 0.03
N THR A 241 -0.67 -6.90 -0.28
CA THR A 241 -0.19 -5.64 0.33
C THR A 241 -0.38 -4.47 -0.62
N ILE A 242 -0.98 -3.40 -0.09
CA ILE A 242 -1.34 -2.17 -0.79
C ILE A 242 -0.36 -1.06 -0.38
N LEU A 243 0.02 -0.22 -1.35
CA LEU A 243 0.77 1.00 -1.07
C LEU A 243 -0.21 2.12 -0.72
N GLN A 244 -0.08 2.73 0.46
CA GLN A 244 -0.89 3.86 0.89
C GLN A 244 -0.03 5.14 0.88
N MET A 245 -0.47 6.15 0.13
CA MET A 245 0.11 7.49 0.12
C MET A 245 -0.86 8.45 0.80
N ALA A 246 -0.56 8.87 2.03
CA ALA A 246 -1.33 9.83 2.80
C ALA A 246 -0.88 11.25 2.44
N TYR A 247 -1.81 12.10 2.02
CA TYR A 247 -1.52 13.52 1.77
C TYR A 247 -1.17 14.21 3.07
N ALA A 248 0.05 14.74 3.16
CA ALA A 248 0.51 15.58 4.25
C ALA A 248 -0.08 16.99 4.05
N TYR A 249 -1.09 17.33 4.84
CA TYR A 249 -1.82 18.59 4.74
C TYR A 249 -0.91 19.75 5.17
N ASP A 250 -0.90 20.82 4.37
CA ASP A 250 -0.09 22.03 4.58
C ASP A 250 1.44 21.83 4.61
N GLU A 251 1.95 20.65 4.21
CA GLU A 251 3.39 20.38 4.10
C GLU A 251 3.89 20.55 2.66
N GLU A 252 4.84 21.47 2.47
CA GLU A 252 5.50 21.68 1.17
C GLU A 252 6.65 20.69 0.92
N GLU A 253 7.30 20.20 1.98
CA GLU A 253 8.43 19.27 1.92
C GLU A 253 8.33 18.17 2.99
N LEU A 254 8.76 16.95 2.65
CA LEU A 254 8.76 15.84 3.62
C LEU A 254 10.07 15.77 4.41
N HIS A 255 9.97 15.68 5.73
CA HIS A 255 11.09 15.41 6.62
C HIS A 255 11.38 13.91 6.65
N MET A 256 12.22 13.46 5.72
CA MET A 256 12.46 12.03 5.43
C MET A 256 13.47 11.34 6.37
N GLY A 257 14.25 12.09 7.14
CA GLY A 257 15.31 11.51 7.98
C GLY A 257 16.31 10.68 7.17
N ASN A 258 16.85 9.62 7.77
CA ASN A 258 17.80 8.71 7.11
C ASN A 258 17.52 7.22 7.33
N SER A 259 16.40 6.90 7.99
CA SER A 259 16.10 5.55 8.47
C SER A 259 15.46 4.68 7.38
N LEU A 260 14.66 5.27 6.49
CA LEU A 260 13.99 4.55 5.41
C LEU A 260 14.99 4.06 4.35
N GLY A 261 14.80 2.83 3.90
CA GLY A 261 15.51 2.23 2.76
C GLY A 261 14.73 2.40 1.46
N ASN A 262 14.55 1.30 0.73
CA ASN A 262 13.88 1.27 -0.56
C ASN A 262 12.48 0.65 -0.46
N LEU A 263 11.50 1.28 -1.12
CA LEU A 263 10.27 0.59 -1.50
C LEU A 263 10.58 -0.37 -2.64
N ILE A 264 10.33 -1.66 -2.44
CA ILE A 264 10.62 -2.70 -3.43
C ILE A 264 9.37 -3.02 -4.22
N LEU A 265 9.45 -2.80 -5.53
CA LEU A 265 8.41 -3.11 -6.49
C LEU A 265 8.91 -4.16 -7.49
N CYS A 266 8.07 -5.13 -7.84
CA CYS A 266 8.39 -6.13 -8.85
C CYS A 266 7.55 -5.95 -10.12
N SER A 267 8.15 -6.12 -11.29
CA SER A 267 7.46 -6.03 -12.59
C SER A 267 8.06 -6.96 -13.62
N LYS A 268 7.21 -7.56 -14.44
CA LYS A 268 7.60 -8.48 -15.54
C LYS A 268 8.29 -7.79 -16.73
N ASN A 269 8.36 -6.45 -16.74
CA ASN A 269 8.90 -5.72 -17.89
C ASN A 269 9.55 -4.40 -17.45
N LEU A 270 10.77 -4.51 -16.93
CA LEU A 270 11.57 -3.36 -16.50
C LEU A 270 11.94 -2.42 -17.67
N ASN A 271 12.20 -2.95 -18.87
CA ASN A 271 12.54 -2.14 -20.05
C ASN A 271 11.40 -1.16 -20.43
N LEU A 272 10.14 -1.59 -20.32
CA LEU A 272 9.01 -0.72 -20.59
C LEU A 272 8.82 0.33 -19.48
N ILE A 273 9.13 -0.01 -18.23
CA ILE A 273 9.10 0.93 -17.10
C ILE A 273 10.19 1.99 -17.26
N GLU A 274 11.42 1.57 -17.54
CA GLU A 274 12.53 2.49 -17.82
C GLU A 274 12.17 3.48 -18.92
N LYS A 275 11.62 2.99 -20.04
CA LYS A 275 11.18 3.88 -21.12
C LYS A 275 10.18 4.92 -20.61
N LYS A 276 9.24 4.52 -19.75
CA LYS A 276 8.24 5.42 -19.16
C LYS A 276 8.86 6.42 -18.17
N LEU A 277 9.82 5.99 -17.38
CA LEU A 277 10.57 6.86 -16.46
C LEU A 277 11.34 7.92 -17.25
N ASN A 278 12.07 7.50 -18.29
CA ASN A 278 12.82 8.40 -19.18
C ASN A 278 11.91 9.37 -19.94
N GLU A 279 10.74 8.91 -20.43
CA GLU A 279 9.72 9.77 -21.06
C GLU A 279 9.18 10.86 -20.11
N ASN A 280 9.31 10.66 -18.80
CA ASN A 280 8.90 11.60 -17.77
C ASN A 280 10.08 12.33 -17.11
N ASN A 281 11.28 12.25 -17.68
CA ASN A 281 12.51 12.88 -17.18
C ASN A 281 12.86 12.46 -15.74
N ILE A 282 12.56 11.22 -15.35
CA ILE A 282 12.95 10.67 -14.05
C ILE A 282 14.32 10.02 -14.20
N GLU A 283 15.24 10.35 -13.29
CA GLU A 283 16.58 9.77 -13.27
C GLU A 283 16.53 8.27 -12.91
N VAL A 284 17.21 7.46 -13.71
CA VAL A 284 17.23 6.00 -13.58
C VAL A 284 18.65 5.54 -13.33
N ILE A 285 18.87 4.89 -12.19
CA ILE A 285 20.12 4.19 -11.88
C ILE A 285 19.89 2.71 -12.10
N LYS A 286 20.74 2.07 -12.89
CA LYS A 286 20.68 0.62 -13.13
C LYS A 286 21.84 -0.11 -12.50
N ASN A 287 21.57 -1.32 -12.02
CA ASN A 287 22.61 -2.26 -11.65
C ASN A 287 22.94 -3.23 -12.81
N ASP A 288 23.97 -4.07 -12.62
CA ASP A 288 24.44 -5.04 -13.61
C ASP A 288 23.38 -6.10 -13.99
N LYS A 289 22.36 -6.29 -13.14
CA LYS A 289 21.24 -7.21 -13.37
C LYS A 289 20.08 -6.57 -14.15
N GLY A 290 20.19 -5.28 -14.48
CA GLY A 290 19.14 -4.51 -15.12
C GLY A 290 18.00 -4.10 -14.19
N GLU A 291 18.15 -4.29 -12.87
CA GLU A 291 17.24 -3.74 -11.87
C GLU A 291 17.43 -2.22 -11.77
N ILE A 292 16.34 -1.53 -11.44
CA ILE A 292 16.25 -0.08 -11.55
C ILE A 292 16.07 0.52 -10.15
N LEU A 293 16.89 1.49 -9.80
CA LEU A 293 16.70 2.37 -8.66
C LEU A 293 16.30 3.76 -9.17
N VAL A 294 15.20 4.28 -8.66
CA VAL A 294 14.71 5.63 -8.94
C VAL A 294 14.27 6.30 -7.66
N LYS A 295 14.08 7.62 -7.72
CA LYS A 295 13.27 8.33 -6.73
C LYS A 295 11.88 8.57 -7.29
N ASP A 296 10.87 8.45 -6.45
CA ASP A 296 9.55 8.99 -6.78
C ASP A 296 9.54 10.53 -6.71
N LEU A 297 8.38 11.12 -6.97
CA LEU A 297 8.25 12.58 -7.04
C LEU A 297 8.28 13.27 -5.67
N ASP A 298 8.13 12.52 -4.58
CA ASP A 298 8.30 12.99 -3.20
C ASP A 298 9.73 12.70 -2.67
N GLY A 299 10.55 11.97 -3.43
CA GLY A 299 11.95 11.66 -3.11
C GLY A 299 12.20 10.29 -2.46
N TYR A 300 11.18 9.44 -2.33
CA TYR A 300 11.33 8.07 -1.83
C TYR A 300 12.16 7.23 -2.80
N ASN A 301 13.07 6.41 -2.28
CA ASN A 301 13.79 5.45 -3.10
C ASN A 301 12.88 4.27 -3.46
N VAL A 302 12.74 4.01 -4.76
CA VAL A 302 11.95 2.91 -5.31
C VAL A 302 12.87 1.98 -6.09
N TYR A 303 12.98 0.74 -5.63
CA TYR A 303 13.76 -0.31 -6.26
C TYR A 303 12.85 -1.25 -7.05
N LEU A 304 13.04 -1.26 -8.35
CA LEU A 304 12.29 -2.02 -9.33
C LEU A 304 13.09 -3.24 -9.77
N LYS A 305 12.59 -4.43 -9.48
CA LYS A 305 13.21 -5.70 -9.87
C LYS A 305 12.30 -6.55 -10.75
N ASP A 306 12.88 -7.51 -11.45
CA ASP A 306 12.10 -8.47 -12.22
C ASP A 306 11.36 -9.43 -11.27
N LYS A 307 10.23 -9.96 -11.73
CA LYS A 307 9.35 -10.82 -10.92
C LYS A 307 9.77 -12.29 -10.96
#